data_AF-A0A2N9MIY4-F1
#
_entry.id   AF-A0A2N9MIY4-F1
#
_cell.length_a   1.000
_cell.length_b   1.000
_cell.length_c   1.000
_cell.angle_alpha   90.00
_cell.angle_beta   90.00
_cell.angle_gamma   90.00
#
_symmetry.space_group_name_H-M   'P 1'
#
loop_
_entity.id
_entity.type
_entity.pdbx_description
1 polymer ?
#
loop_
_entity_poly.entity_id
_entity_poly.type
_entity_poly.pdbx_seq_one_letter_code
_entity_poly.pdbx_strand_id
1 'polypeptide(L)' 'MVCIDNSDYEASLELHKTYAVVPDPDALEDGDLRVVDESGEDYLYGSDRFIAIEIPKALERAMFKKAS' A
#
# COMPACT_ATOMS: atom_id res chain seq x y z
N MET A 1 -4.35 -1.40 0.13
CA MET A 1 -4.58 -0.12 0.84
C MET A 1 -4.43 1.02 -0.16
N VAL A 2 -5.18 2.10 -0.03
CA VAL A 2 -5.05 3.29 -0.90
C VAL A 2 -4.40 4.42 -0.12
N CYS A 3 -3.37 5.05 -0.68
CA CYS A 3 -2.75 6.23 -0.08
C CYS A 3 -3.70 7.43 -0.20
N ILE A 4 -3.97 8.10 0.91
CA ILE A 4 -4.79 9.31 1.00
C ILE A 4 -3.99 10.53 1.48
N ASP A 5 -2.79 10.31 2.02
CA ASP A 5 -1.87 11.35 2.44
C ASP A 5 -0.42 10.92 2.17
N ASN A 6 0.24 11.62 1.24
CA ASN A 6 1.65 11.41 0.90
C ASN A 6 2.55 12.57 1.38
N SER A 7 2.06 13.44 2.25
CA SER A 7 2.85 14.57 2.79
C SER A 7 4.17 14.06 3.36
N ASP A 8 5.28 14.71 3.02
CA ASP A 8 6.66 14.34 3.39
C ASP A 8 7.23 13.09 2.67
N TYR A 9 6.43 12.42 1.84
CA TYR A 9 6.81 11.21 1.11
C TYR A 9 6.40 11.25 -0.36
N GLU A 10 6.36 12.43 -0.99
CA GLU A 10 5.85 12.62 -2.35
C GLU A 10 6.65 11.86 -3.42
N ALA A 11 7.91 11.52 -3.12
CA ALA A 11 8.75 10.70 -4.00
C ALA A 11 8.49 9.20 -3.87
N SER A 12 7.87 8.75 -2.78
CA SER A 12 7.70 7.33 -2.43
C SER A 12 6.23 6.89 -2.43
N LEU A 13 5.31 7.82 -2.14
CA LEU A 13 3.88 7.59 -2.06
C LEU A 13 3.15 8.43 -3.12
N GLU A 14 2.33 7.76 -3.90
CA GLU A 14 1.44 8.35 -4.89
C GLU A 14 0.01 8.36 -4.34
N LEU A 15 -0.57 9.56 -4.25
CA LEU A 15 -1.96 9.73 -3.82
C LEU A 15 -2.91 8.90 -4.69
N HIS A 16 -3.87 8.26 -4.03
CA HIS A 16 -4.90 7.41 -4.62
C HIS A 16 -4.38 6.11 -5.28
N LYS A 17 -3.07 5.85 -5.26
CA LYS A 17 -2.52 4.57 -5.69
C LYS A 17 -2.81 3.48 -4.66
N THR A 18 -3.03 2.27 -5.15
CA THR A 18 -3.17 1.07 -4.31
C THR A 18 -1.81 0.47 -4.03
N TYR A 19 -1.53 0.22 -2.76
CA TYR A 19 -0.35 -0.49 -2.28
C TYR A 19 -0.74 -1.84 -1.67
N ALA A 20 0.07 -2.86 -1.93
CA ALA A 20 -0.07 -4.16 -1.28
C ALA A 20 0.50 -4.08 0.15
N VAL A 21 -0.11 -4.79 1.09
CA VAL A 21 0.31 -4.81 2.50
C VAL A 21 0.95 -6.14 2.82
N VAL A 22 2.10 -6.10 3.47
CA VAL A 22 2.74 -7.27 4.07
C VAL A 22 2.26 -7.36 5.52
N PRO A 23 1.72 -8.51 5.98
CA PRO A 23 1.38 -8.69 7.38
C PRO A 23 2.61 -8.51 8.27
N ASP A 24 2.54 -7.51 9.16
CA ASP A 24 3.59 -7.19 10.11
C ASP A 24 2.91 -6.74 11.42
N PRO A 25 2.70 -7.67 12.38
CA PRO A 25 2.05 -7.34 13.64
C PRO A 25 2.83 -6.32 14.48
N ASP A 26 4.15 -6.37 14.45
CA ASP A 26 5.01 -5.49 15.25
C ASP A 26 4.88 -4.04 14.76
N ALA A 27 4.96 -3.84 13.44
CA ALA A 27 4.72 -2.52 12.85
C ALA A 27 3.31 -1.99 13.12
N LEU A 28 2.31 -2.87 13.07
CA LEU A 28 0.92 -2.47 13.32
C LEU A 28 0.70 -2.05 14.78
N GLU A 29 1.38 -2.68 15.74
CA GLU A 29 1.36 -2.25 17.15
C GLU A 29 1.95 -0.85 17.34
N ASP A 30 2.94 -0.47 16.53
CA ASP A 30 3.54 0.87 16.49
C ASP A 30 2.72 1.89 15.66
N GLY A 31 1.61 1.47 15.05
CA GLY A 31 0.75 2.32 14.23
C GLY A 31 1.21 2.46 12.78
N ASP A 32 2.19 1.66 12.36
CA ASP A 32 2.73 1.62 11.01
C ASP A 32 2.09 0.51 10.16
N LEU A 33 2.30 0.63 8.86
CA LEU A 33 1.85 -0.30 7.84
C LEU A 33 3.02 -0.62 6.90
N ARG A 34 3.36 -1.91 6.80
CA ARG A 34 4.35 -2.38 5.82
C ARG A 34 3.70 -2.55 4.46
N VAL A 35 4.10 -1.72 3.50
CA VAL A 35 3.55 -1.71 2.14
C VAL A 35 4.61 -2.00 1.10
N VAL A 36 4.22 -2.62 -0.01
CA VAL A 36 5.09 -2.90 -1.17
C VAL A 36 4.79 -1.90 -2.28
N ASP A 37 5.84 -1.31 -2.84
CA ASP A 37 5.74 -0.39 -3.97
C ASP A 37 5.81 -1.13 -5.33
N GLU A 38 6.03 -0.40 -6.42
CA GLU A 38 6.12 -0.96 -7.77
C GLU A 38 7.45 -1.64 -8.09
N SER A 39 8.50 -1.34 -7.33
CA SER A 39 9.80 -2.03 -7.43
C SER A 39 9.74 -3.42 -6.80
N GLY A 40 8.75 -3.66 -5.92
CA GLY A 40 8.63 -4.88 -5.14
C GLY A 40 9.34 -4.82 -3.80
N GLU A 41 9.92 -3.66 -3.44
CA GLU A 41 10.51 -3.40 -2.13
C GLU A 41 9.42 -3.00 -1.12
N ASP A 42 9.62 -3.41 0.14
CA ASP A 42 8.72 -3.09 1.23
C ASP A 42 9.23 -1.94 2.11
N TYR A 43 8.31 -1.09 2.55
CA TYR A 43 8.58 0.07 3.39
C TYR A 43 7.52 0.23 4.48
N LEU A 44 7.89 0.86 5.59
CA LEU A 44 6.99 1.22 6.68
C LEU A 44 6.55 2.68 6.55
N TYR A 45 5.25 2.90 6.75
CA TYR A 45 4.64 4.22 6.82
C TYR A 45 3.52 4.22 7.85
N GLY A 46 3.20 5.39 8.40
CA GLY A 46 2.04 5.56 9.29
C GLY A 46 0.76 5.02 8.64
N SER A 47 0.04 4.18 9.37
CA SER A 47 -1.18 3.52 8.89
C SER A 47 -2.31 4.50 8.54
N ASP A 48 -2.32 5.67 9.18
CA ASP A 48 -3.27 6.77 9.00
C ASP A 48 -3.20 7.42 7.60
N ARG A 49 -2.09 7.24 6.89
CA ARG A 49 -1.90 7.66 5.50
C ARG A 49 -2.69 6.84 4.50
N PHE A 50 -3.28 5.73 4.94
CA PHE A 50 -3.93 4.77 4.07
C PHE A 50 -5.35 4.43 4.50
N ILE A 51 -6.18 4.09 3.51
CA ILE A 51 -7.50 3.53 3.74
C ILE A 51 -7.64 2.14 3.12
N ALA A 52 -8.33 1.25 3.82
CA ALA A 52 -8.73 -0.04 3.29
C ALA A 52 -9.88 0.15 2.30
N ILE A 53 -9.74 -0.44 1.11
CA ILE A 53 -10.82 -0.51 0.12
C ILE A 53 -11.06 -1.96 -0.25
N GLU A 54 -12.32 -2.30 -0.50
CA GLU A 54 -12.66 -3.56 -1.15
C GLU A 54 -12.41 -3.43 -2.65
N ILE A 55 -11.47 -4.21 -3.16
CA ILE A 55 -11.20 -4.27 -4.60
C ILE A 55 -12.08 -5.36 -5.21
N PRO A 56 -12.93 -5.04 -6.20
CA PRO A 56 -13.70 -6.06 -6.91
C PRO A 56 -12.77 -7.15 -7.48
N LYS A 57 -13.17 -8.42 -7.39
CA LYS A 57 -12.37 -9.55 -7.88
C LYS A 57 -11.92 -9.43 -9.34
N ALA A 58 -12.71 -8.78 -10.18
CA ALA A 58 -12.34 -8.51 -11.56
C ALA A 58 -11.13 -7.57 -11.68
N LEU A 59 -11.09 -6.52 -10.84
CA LEU A 59 -9.99 -5.56 -10.80
C LEU A 59 -8.74 -6.18 -10.16
N GLU A 60 -8.89 -6.94 -9.08
CA GLU A 60 -7.79 -7.71 -8.48
C GLU A 60 -7.09 -8.58 -9.55
N ARG A 61 -7.87 -9.33 -10.34
CA ARG A 61 -7.32 -10.16 -11.43
C ARG A 61 -6.62 -9.35 -12.52
N ALA A 62 -7.09 -8.13 -12.81
CA ALA A 62 -6.47 -7.28 -13.82
C ALA A 62 -5.15 -6.66 -13.33
N MET A 63 -5.07 -6.30 -12.05
CA MET A 63 -3.89 -5.67 -11.44
C MET A 63 -2.77 -6.67 -11.13
N PHE A 64 -3.12 -7.89 -10.67
CA PHE A 64 -2.15 -8.92 -10.30
C PHE A 64 -1.85 -9.92 -11.42
N LYS A 65 -2.36 -9.69 -12.64
CA LYS A 65 -1.86 -10.41 -13.81
C LYS A 65 -0.47 -9.86 -14.08
N LYS A 66 0.58 -10.59 -13.66
CA LYS A 66 1.96 -10.29 -14.02
C LYS A 66 2.00 -9.88 -15.50
N ALA A 67 2.52 -8.69 -15.77
CA ALA A 67 3.09 -8.41 -17.08
C ALA A 67 4.13 -9.53 -17.32
N SER A 68 3.84 -10.36 -18.31
CA SER A 68 4.73 -11.45 -18.72
C SER A 68 5.90 -10.93 -19.52
#